data_AF-A0A536WXW3-F1
#
_entry.id   AF-A0A536WXW3-F1
#
_cell.length_a   1.000
_cell.length_b   1.000
_cell.length_c   1.000
_cell.angle_alpha   90.00
_cell.angle_beta   90.00
_cell.angle_gamma   90.00
#
_symmetry.space_group_name_H-M   'P 1'
#
loop_
_entity.id
_entity.type
_entity.pdbx_description
1 polymer ?
#
loop_
_entity_poly.entity_id
_entity_poly.type
_entity_poly.pdbx_seq_one_letter_code
_entity_poly.pdbx_strand_id
1 'polypeptide(L)' 'MRSLLIAGVVLVVCVLAWSLRPVCVPLSAEELRSFNVPIEQRTDRDIYLKVFQRQGEQWVQCKTWMSRQLFF' A
#
# COMPACT_ATOMS: atom_id res chain seq x y z
N MET A 1 -25.26 -12.75 23.58
CA MET A 1 -24.93 -13.22 22.22
C MET A 1 -24.90 -12.08 21.19
N ARG A 2 -25.95 -11.27 21.02
CA ARG A 2 -25.98 -10.17 20.02
C ARG A 2 -24.85 -9.15 20.17
N SER A 3 -24.54 -8.72 21.40
CA SER A 3 -23.45 -7.77 21.67
C SER A 3 -22.05 -8.34 21.39
N LEU A 4 -21.85 -9.65 21.59
CA LEU A 4 -20.58 -10.32 21.29
C LEU A 4 -20.37 -10.44 19.77
N LEU A 5 -21.44 -10.74 19.02
CA LEU A 5 -21.40 -10.74 17.56
C LEU A 5 -21.07 -9.35 17.01
N ILE A 6 -21.73 -8.30 17.52
CA ILE A 6 -21.44 -6.92 17.11
C ILE A 6 -20.00 -6.55 17.43
N ALA A 7 -19.52 -6.85 18.64
CA ALA A 7 -18.13 -6.58 19.02
C ALA A 7 -17.13 -7.32 18.12
N GLY A 8 -17.43 -8.58 17.77
CA GLY A 8 -16.62 -9.37 16.83
C GLY A 8 -16.56 -8.74 15.44
N VAL A 9 -17.70 -8.31 14.90
CA VAL A 9 -17.76 -7.63 13.59
C VAL A 9 -16.98 -6.33 13.60
N VAL A 10 -17.13 -5.51 14.65
CA VAL A 10 -16.40 -4.24 14.80
C VAL A 10 -14.89 -4.50 14.86
N LEU A 11 -14.45 -5.50 15.63
CA LEU A 11 -13.04 -5.86 15.72
C LEU A 11 -12.48 -6.25 14.35
N VAL A 12 -13.18 -7.10 13.60
CA VAL A 12 -12.75 -7.53 12.26
C VAL A 12 -12.64 -6.34 11.32
N VAL A 13 -13.62 -5.42 11.32
CA VAL A 13 -13.59 -4.21 10.49
C VAL A 13 -12.40 -3.32 10.86
N CYS A 14 -12.13 -3.11 12.15
CA CYS A 14 -10.97 -2.33 12.59
C CYS A 14 -9.64 -2.93 12.14
N VAL A 15 -9.50 -4.26 12.23
CA VAL A 15 -8.29 -4.97 11.77
C VAL A 15 -8.12 -4.84 10.25
N LEU A 16 -9.19 -5.00 9.49
CA LEU A 16 -9.16 -4.83 8.02
C LEU A 16 -8.84 -3.40 7.62
N ALA A 17 -9.44 -2.41 8.28
CA ALA A 17 -9.15 -1.00 8.01
C ALA A 17 -7.68 -0.66 8.30
N TRP A 18 -7.13 -1.21 9.40
CA TRP A 18 -5.72 -1.03 9.75
C TRP A 18 -4.78 -1.72 8.75
N SER A 19 -5.11 -2.94 8.31
CA SER A 19 -4.25 -3.70 7.39
C SER A 19 -4.21 -3.11 5.98
N LEU A 20 -5.32 -2.48 5.56
CA LEU A 20 -5.45 -1.82 4.27
C LEU A 20 -4.88 -0.41 4.24
N ARG A 21 -4.44 0.16 5.37
CA ARG A 21 -3.87 1.51 5.40
C ARG A 21 -2.69 1.64 4.41
N PRO A 22 -2.58 2.74 3.65
CA PRO A 22 -1.48 2.93 2.73
C PRO A 22 -0.20 3.22 3.51
N VAL A 23 0.90 2.61 3.08
CA VAL A 23 2.26 2.91 3.54
C VAL A 23 3.05 3.30 2.31
N CYS A 24 3.75 4.44 2.34
CA CYS A 24 4.58 4.91 1.23
C CYS A 24 6.03 4.99 1.69
N VAL A 25 6.95 4.46 0.88
CA VAL A 25 8.39 4.48 1.14
C VAL A 25 9.07 5.13 -0.07
N PRO A 26 10.04 6.01 0.14
CA PRO A 26 10.75 6.64 -0.96
C PRO A 26 11.59 5.64 -1.74
N LEU A 27 11.66 5.84 -3.05
CA LEU A 27 12.51 5.07 -3.95
C LEU A 27 13.85 5.79 -4.12
N SER A 28 14.95 5.05 -4.02
CA SER A 28 16.29 5.59 -4.30
C SER A 28 16.52 5.77 -5.81
N ALA A 29 17.56 6.53 -6.17
CA ALA A 29 17.94 6.70 -7.57
C ALA A 29 18.35 5.38 -8.24
N GLU A 30 18.96 4.46 -7.48
CA GLU A 30 19.35 3.13 -7.92
C GLU A 30 18.12 2.26 -8.21
N GLU A 31 17.14 2.26 -7.31
CA GLU A 31 15.88 1.54 -7.50
C GLU A 31 15.12 2.07 -8.72
N LEU A 32 15.11 3.39 -8.93
CA LEU A 32 14.48 4.00 -10.11
C LEU A 32 15.13 3.54 -11.42
N ARG A 33 16.46 3.38 -11.44
CA ARG A 33 17.19 2.89 -12.62
C ARG A 33 17.02 1.39 -12.85
N SER A 34 16.64 0.63 -11.81
CA SER A 34 16.41 -0.82 -11.93
C SER A 34 15.15 -1.17 -12.71
N PHE A 35 14.23 -0.22 -12.89
CA PHE A 35 13.01 -0.46 -13.64
C PHE A 35 13.27 -0.59 -15.14
N ASN A 36 12.84 -1.71 -15.72
CA ASN A 36 12.93 -1.93 -17.16
C ASN A 36 12.03 -0.98 -17.96
N VAL A 37 10.90 -0.57 -17.38
CA VAL A 37 9.98 0.43 -17.94
C VAL A 37 10.06 1.70 -17.08
N PRO A 38 10.19 2.90 -17.67
CA PRO A 38 10.23 4.15 -16.91
C PRO A 38 9.05 4.25 -15.93
N ILE A 39 9.34 4.64 -14.69
CA ILE A 39 8.34 4.67 -13.60
C ILE A 39 7.16 5.58 -13.91
N GLU A 40 7.36 6.62 -14.72
CA GLU A 40 6.34 7.56 -15.19
C GLU A 40 5.25 6.86 -16.01
N GLN A 41 5.61 5.81 -16.74
CA GLN A 41 4.71 5.04 -17.61
C GLN A 41 4.04 3.88 -16.88
N ARG A 42 4.47 3.59 -15.64
CA ARG A 42 3.94 2.50 -14.84
C ARG A 42 2.56 2.85 -14.28
N THR A 43 1.64 1.90 -14.42
CA THR A 43 0.24 2.03 -13.97
C THR A 43 -0.14 0.97 -12.93
N ASP A 44 0.86 0.36 -12.29
CA ASP A 44 0.67 -0.66 -11.27
C ASP A 44 -0.24 -0.17 -10.13
N ARG A 45 -1.10 -1.08 -9.66
CA ARG A 45 -2.04 -0.84 -8.56
C ARG A 45 -1.89 -1.91 -7.49
N ASP A 46 -2.02 -1.50 -6.24
CA ASP A 46 -2.08 -2.38 -5.08
C ASP A 46 -3.45 -2.24 -4.42
N ILE A 47 -4.28 -3.27 -4.55
CA ILE A 47 -5.68 -3.31 -4.08
C ILE A 47 -6.50 -2.13 -4.64
N TYR A 48 -6.47 -0.97 -3.99
CA TYR A 48 -7.19 0.24 -4.38
C TYR A 48 -6.28 1.44 -4.71
N LEU A 49 -4.98 1.38 -4.38
CA LEU A 49 -4.04 2.51 -4.51
C LEU A 49 -3.10 2.35 -5.72
N LYS A 50 -2.62 3.47 -6.27
CA LYS A 50 -1.56 3.47 -7.29
C LYS A 50 -0.22 3.17 -6.61
N VAL A 51 0.56 2.22 -7.12
CA VAL A 51 1.80 1.80 -6.46
C VAL A 51 2.86 2.89 -6.54
N PHE A 52 3.14 3.38 -7.75
CA PHE A 52 4.16 4.39 -7.95
C PHE A 52 3.52 5.78 -8.04
N GLN A 53 3.90 6.66 -7.11
CA GLN A 53 3.38 8.02 -7.01
C GLN A 53 4.52 8.99 -6.77
N ARG A 54 4.37 10.23 -7.25
CA ARG A 54 5.36 11.30 -7.03
C ARG A 54 4.90 12.18 -5.88
N GLN A 55 5.72 12.34 -4.86
CA GLN A 55 5.53 13.26 -3.74
C GLN A 55 6.59 14.35 -3.82
N GLY A 56 6.20 15.51 -4.39
CA GLY A 56 7.15 16.58 -4.69
C GLY A 56 8.17 16.15 -5.75
N GLU A 57 9.46 16.17 -5.39
CA GLU A 57 10.55 15.75 -6.27
C GLU A 57 10.90 14.26 -6.11
N GLN A 58 10.30 13.57 -5.15
CA GLN A 58 10.64 12.19 -4.82
C GLN A 58 9.58 11.21 -5.30
N TRP A 59 10.01 10.14 -5.97
CA TRP A 59 9.15 8.99 -6.24
C TRP A 59 9.01 8.14 -4.98
N VAL A 60 7.79 7.70 -4.70
CA VAL A 60 7.48 6.79 -3.61
C VAL A 60 6.76 5.56 -4.14
N GLN A 61 7.03 4.44 -3.49
CA GLN A 61 6.24 3.22 -3.65
C GLN A 61 5.24 3.13 -2.51
N CYS A 62 3.96 3.22 -2.85
CA CYS A 62 2.85 3.02 -1.94
C CYS A 62 2.28 1.60 -2.10
N LYS A 63 2.09 0.90 -0.98
CA LYS A 63 1.42 -0.39 -0.87
C LYS A 63 0.59 -0.36 0.41
N THR A 64 -0.48 -1.13 0.51
CA THR A 64 -1.15 -1.37 1.79
C THR A 64 -0.16 -2.00 2.77
N TRP A 65 -0.37 -1.76 4.07
CA TRP A 65 0.49 -2.35 5.11
C TRP A 65 0.56 -3.88 4.94
N MET A 66 -0.56 -4.52 4.64
CA MET A 66 -0.64 -5.96 4.38
C MET A 66 0.19 -6.38 3.15
N SER A 67 0.01 -5.73 2.00
CA SER A 67 0.76 -6.06 0.78
C SER A 67 2.27 -5.94 0.98
N ARG A 68 2.73 -4.97 1.79
CA ARG A 68 4.16 -4.85 2.14
C ARG A 68 4.70 -6.04 2.95
N GLN A 69 3.91 -6.61 3.86
CA GLN A 69 4.36 -7.75 4.66
C GLN A 69 4.40 -9.05 3.85
N LEU A 70 3.52 -9.18 2.86
CA LEU A 70 3.37 -10.40 2.07
C LEU A 70 4.19 -10.40 0.78
N PHE A 71 4.43 -9.22 0.20
CA PHE A 71 5.08 -9.06 -1.11
C PHE A 71 6.10 -7.92 -1.06
N PHE A 72 7.37 -8.28 -0.98
CA PHE A 72 8.50 -7.36 -1.10
C PHE A 72 8.65 -6.93 -2.56
#